data_AF-A0A1K1QH95-F1
#
_entry.id   AF-A0A1K1QH95-F1
#
_cell.length_a   1.000
_cell.length_b   1.000
_cell.length_c   1.000
_cell.angle_alpha   90.00
_cell.angle_beta   90.00
_cell.angle_gamma   90.00
#
_symmetry.space_group_name_H-M   'P 1'
#
loop_
_entity.id
_entity.type
_entity.pdbx_description
1 polymer ?
#
loop_
_entity_poly.entity_id
_entity_poly.type
_entity_poly.pdbx_seq_one_letter_code
_entity_poly.pdbx_strand_id
1 'polypeptide(L)'
;MIIFRGWGILALLIPVFSIIAGLLLFSNDGNASRKLLMGSIIFSGILTLISGILLKQKTNRKHDLYYIPLNIWGIIWLVLGVVGMIYTYMA
;
A
#
# COMPACT_ATOMS: atom_id res chain seq x y z
N MET A 1 -19.85 -5.85 -15.01
CA MET A 1 -18.80 -4.98 -14.43
C MET A 1 -18.40 -5.47 -13.04
N ILE A 2 -17.48 -6.44 -12.97
CA ILE A 2 -16.92 -6.97 -11.71
C ILE A 2 -15.58 -6.28 -11.38
N ILE A 3 -14.82 -5.89 -12.41
CA ILE A 3 -13.49 -5.27 -12.28
C ILE A 3 -13.56 -3.91 -11.54
N PHE A 4 -14.66 -3.18 -11.66
CA PHE A 4 -14.89 -1.91 -10.94
C PHE A 4 -15.29 -2.07 -9.46
N ARG A 5 -15.37 -3.30 -8.93
CA ARG A 5 -15.75 -3.60 -7.54
C ARG A 5 -14.55 -4.03 -6.67
N GLY A 6 -13.34 -4.07 -7.23
CA GLY A 6 -12.14 -4.70 -6.66
C GLY A 6 -11.26 -3.76 -5.83
N TRP A 7 -11.71 -3.39 -4.64
CA TRP A 7 -10.83 -2.69 -3.68
C TRP A 7 -9.59 -3.52 -3.29
N GLY A 8 -9.72 -4.85 -3.24
CA GLY A 8 -8.59 -5.75 -2.96
C GLY A 8 -7.51 -5.76 -4.05
N ILE A 9 -7.87 -5.55 -5.32
CA ILE A 9 -6.88 -5.49 -6.41
C ILE A 9 -6.07 -4.20 -6.33
N LEU A 10 -6.73 -3.07 -6.06
CA LEU A 10 -6.07 -1.80 -5.80
C LEU A 10 -5.17 -1.86 -4.57
N ALA A 11 -5.59 -2.56 -3.51
CA ALA A 11 -4.81 -2.75 -2.30
C ALA A 11 -3.49 -3.50 -2.52
N LEU A 12 -3.37 -4.30 -3.58
CA LEU A 12 -2.15 -5.01 -3.95
C LEU A 12 -1.35 -4.27 -5.02
N LEU A 13 -2.01 -3.62 -5.98
CA LEU A 13 -1.35 -2.87 -7.03
C LEU A 13 -0.58 -1.66 -6.48
N ILE A 14 -1.14 -0.90 -5.53
CA ILE A 14 -0.49 0.30 -4.99
C ILE A 14 0.86 -0.05 -4.31
N PRO A 15 0.95 -1.07 -3.44
CA PRO A 15 2.22 -1.56 -2.91
C PRO A 15 3.21 -1.99 -3.98
N VAL A 16 2.78 -2.80 -4.95
CA VAL A 16 3.66 -3.30 -6.02
C VAL A 16 4.25 -2.14 -6.82
N PHE A 17 3.42 -1.19 -7.25
CA PHE A 17 3.90 0.00 -7.95
C PHE A 17 4.83 0.86 -7.10
N SER A 18 4.55 1.02 -5.80
CA SER A 18 5.38 1.82 -4.90
C SER A 18 6.75 1.18 -4.64
N ILE A 19 6.82 -0.16 -4.57
CA ILE A 19 8.07 -0.90 -4.44
C ILE A 19 8.90 -0.75 -5.73
N ILE A 20 8.29 -0.96 -6.89
CA ILE A 20 8.96 -0.79 -8.18
C ILE A 20 9.47 0.64 -8.34
N ALA A 21 8.63 1.64 -8.05
CA ALA A 21 9.01 3.06 -8.11
C ALA A 21 10.14 3.38 -7.12
N GLY A 22 10.08 2.84 -5.90
CA GLY A 22 11.15 2.99 -4.92
C GLY A 22 12.48 2.43 -5.41
N LEU A 23 12.47 1.23 -5.98
CA LEU A 23 13.66 0.60 -6.54
C LEU A 23 14.23 1.40 -7.72
N LEU A 24 13.38 1.85 -8.64
CA LEU A 24 13.84 2.60 -9.82
C LEU A 24 14.43 3.97 -9.47
N LEU A 25 13.92 4.63 -8.43
CA LEU A 25 14.31 6.01 -8.10
C LEU A 25 15.42 6.10 -7.04
N PHE A 26 15.50 5.12 -6.14
CA PHE A 26 16.33 5.23 -4.94
C PHE A 26 17.31 4.06 -4.75
N SER A 27 17.26 3.02 -5.58
CA SER A 27 18.22 1.92 -5.48
C SER A 27 19.55 2.34 -6.09
N ASN A 28 20.60 2.47 -5.27
CA ASN A 28 21.97 2.48 -5.79
C ASN A 28 22.29 1.06 -6.28
N ASP A 29 22.62 0.94 -7.56
CA ASP A 29 23.14 -0.28 -8.20
C ASP A 29 22.20 -1.50 -8.22
N GLY A 30 20.88 -1.29 -8.17
CA GLY A 30 19.89 -2.39 -8.18
C GLY A 30 19.84 -3.22 -6.90
N ASN A 31 20.60 -2.84 -5.86
CA ASN A 31 20.54 -3.48 -4.56
C ASN A 31 19.41 -2.87 -3.70
N ALA A 32 18.31 -3.61 -3.60
CA ALA A 32 17.17 -3.27 -2.76
C ALA A 32 17.56 -3.34 -1.27
N SER A 33 17.97 -2.22 -0.67
CA SER A 33 18.19 -2.20 0.77
C SER A 33 16.88 -2.51 1.50
N ARG A 34 16.96 -3.31 2.57
CA ARG A 34 15.80 -3.65 3.40
C ARG A 34 15.06 -2.41 3.90
N LYS A 35 15.79 -1.32 4.17
CA LYS A 35 15.25 -0.01 4.56
C LYS A 35 14.41 0.63 3.45
N LEU A 36 14.88 0.56 2.21
CA LEU A 36 14.21 1.14 1.05
C LEU A 36 12.92 0.37 0.74
N LEU A 37 12.95 -0.95 0.82
CA LEU A 37 11.76 -1.79 0.67
C LEU A 37 10.70 -1.47 1.73
N MET A 38 11.09 -1.36 3.01
CA MET A 38 10.15 -1.01 4.08
C MET A 38 9.62 0.42 3.94
N GLY A 39 10.46 1.37 3.53
CA GLY A 39 10.04 2.74 3.22
C GLY A 39 9.01 2.80 2.10
N SER A 40 9.21 2.04 1.02
CA SER A 40 8.23 1.92 -0.07
C SER A 40 6.90 1.32 0.38
N ILE A 41 6.93 0.32 1.28
CA ILE A 41 5.72 -0.27 1.86
C ILE A 41 4.96 0.76 2.72
N ILE A 42 5.66 1.51 3.58
CA ILE A 42 5.04 2.58 4.39
C ILE A 42 4.38 3.62 3.48
N PHE A 43 5.10 4.07 2.44
CA PHE A 43 4.58 5.04 1.48
C PHE A 43 3.34 4.51 0.75
N SER A 44 3.37 3.23 0.34
CA SER A 44 2.22 2.59 -0.28
C SER A 44 1.01 2.48 0.65
N GLY A 45 1.23 2.23 1.95
CA GLY A 45 0.17 2.18 2.95
C GLY A 45 -0.54 3.52 3.08
N ILE A 46 0.22 4.62 3.10
CA ILE A 46 -0.32 5.99 3.12
C ILE A 46 -1.14 6.27 1.84
N LEU A 47 -0.61 5.97 0.66
CA LEU A 47 -1.30 6.17 -0.61
C LEU A 47 -2.61 5.36 -0.71
N THR A 48 -2.58 4.11 -0.24
CA THR A 48 -3.74 3.22 -0.22
C THR A 48 -4.80 3.72 0.76
N LEU A 49 -4.38 4.25 1.91
CA LEU A 49 -5.26 4.84 2.91
C LEU A 49 -5.95 6.10 2.40
N ILE A 50 -5.19 7.03 1.81
CA ILE A 50 -5.72 8.27 1.21
C ILE A 50 -6.67 7.94 0.07
N SER A 51 -6.27 7.03 -0.83
CA SER A 51 -7.11 6.57 -1.93
C SER A 51 -8.42 5.97 -1.42
N GLY A 52 -8.36 5.21 -0.32
CA GLY A 52 -9.53 4.63 0.32
C GLY A 52 -10.49 5.67 0.88
N ILE A 53 -9.97 6.73 1.50
CA ILE A 53 -10.79 7.84 2.02
C ILE A 53 -11.44 8.62 0.88
N LEU A 54 -10.67 9.00 -0.14
CA LEU A 54 -11.16 9.80 -1.28
C LEU A 54 -12.22 9.05 -2.08
N LEU A 55 -12.00 7.76 -2.36
CA LEU A 55 -12.95 6.95 -3.11
C LEU A 55 -14.20 6.62 -2.27
N LYS A 56 -14.07 6.46 -0.94
CA LYS A 56 -15.22 6.29 -0.04
C LYS A 56 -16.13 7.53 -0.03
N GLN A 57 -15.57 8.74 -0.07
CA GLN A 57 -16.36 9.98 -0.20
C GLN A 57 -17.13 10.06 -1.52
N LYS A 58 -16.54 9.53 -2.60
CA LYS A 58 -17.14 9.58 -3.95
C LYS A 58 -18.24 8.54 -4.16
N THR A 59 -18.29 7.50 -3.33
CA THR A 59 -19.22 6.37 -3.52
C THR A 59 -20.12 6.20 -2.30
N ASN A 60 -21.22 6.96 -2.30
CA ASN A 60 -22.31 6.85 -1.33
C ASN A 60 -23.22 5.61 -1.55
N ARG A 61 -22.91 4.78 -2.57
CA ARG A 61 -23.56 3.48 -2.77
C ARG A 61 -22.80 2.45 -1.94
N LYS A 62 -23.49 1.81 -0.98
CA LYS A 62 -23.00 0.64 -0.25
C LYS A 62 -22.54 -0.40 -1.26
N HIS A 63 -21.24 -0.42 -1.58
CA HIS A 63 -20.63 -1.53 -2.28
C HIS A 63 -20.38 -2.61 -1.24
N ASP A 64 -21.47 -3.30 -0.89
CA ASP A 64 -21.49 -4.49 -0.02
C ASP A 64 -20.88 -5.68 -0.77
N LEU A 65 -19.59 -5.62 -1.07
CA LEU A 65 -18.82 -6.84 -1.30
C LEU A 65 -17.95 -7.10 -0.07
N TYR A 66 -17.90 -8.38 0.29
CA TYR A 66 -17.15 -9.07 1.35
C TYR A 66 -15.65 -8.73 1.49
N TYR A 67 -15.13 -7.71 0.81
CA TYR A 67 -13.74 -7.29 0.86
C TYR A 67 -13.54 -6.14 1.83
N ILE A 68 -12.49 -6.28 2.64
CA ILE A 68 -11.99 -5.25 3.54
C ILE A 68 -11.80 -3.94 2.75
N PRO A 69 -12.34 -2.80 3.22
CA PRO A 69 -12.24 -1.53 2.51
C PRO A 69 -10.79 -1.07 2.39
N LEU A 70 -10.50 -0.34 1.32
CA LEU A 70 -9.13 0.04 0.92
C LEU A 70 -8.38 0.84 1.99
N ASN A 71 -9.10 1.63 2.79
CA ASN A 71 -8.51 2.34 3.92
C ASN A 71 -7.94 1.37 4.98
N ILE A 72 -8.60 0.24 5.25
CA ILE A 72 -8.10 -0.78 6.18
C ILE A 72 -6.88 -1.50 5.59
N TRP A 73 -6.87 -1.77 4.27
CA TRP A 73 -5.66 -2.26 3.61
C TRP A 73 -4.49 -1.28 3.74
N GLY A 74 -4.73 0.02 3.60
CA GLY A 74 -3.72 1.04 3.84
C GLY A 74 -3.13 0.98 5.25
N ILE A 75 -3.99 0.76 6.26
CA ILE A 75 -3.53 0.56 7.65
C ILE A 75 -2.66 -0.69 7.78
N ILE A 76 -3.07 -1.81 7.19
CA ILE A 76 -2.31 -3.08 7.23
C ILE A 76 -0.91 -2.88 6.65
N TRP A 77 -0.80 -2.26 5.47
CA TRP A 77 0.49 -1.99 4.83
C TRP A 77 1.36 -1.03 5.64
N LEU A 78 0.76 0.00 6.23
CA LEU A 78 1.47 0.96 7.06
C LEU A 78 2.04 0.28 8.30
N VAL A 79 1.25 -0.54 8.99
CA VAL A 79 1.71 -1.32 10.16
C VAL A 79 2.83 -2.28 9.77
N LEU A 80 2.66 -3.04 8.68
CA LEU A 80 3.70 -3.96 8.20
C LEU A 80 5.00 -3.24 7.86
N GLY A 81 4.91 -2.11 7.17
CA GLY A 81 6.05 -1.29 6.80
C GLY A 81 6.78 -0.73 8.03
N VAL A 82 6.04 -0.19 9.01
CA VAL A 82 6.62 0.35 10.25
C VAL A 82 7.28 -0.74 11.09
N VAL A 83 6.61 -1.87 11.30
CA VAL A 83 7.17 -3.01 12.06
C VAL A 83 8.42 -3.55 11.36
N GLY A 84 8.36 -3.73 10.03
CA GLY A 84 9.52 -4.17 9.26
C GLY A 84 10.67 -3.16 9.30
N MET A 85 10.37 -1.86 9.31
CA MET A 85 11.39 -0.81 9.43
C MET A 85 12.06 -0.84 10.80
N ILE A 86 11.28 -0.95 11.90
CA ILE A 86 11.81 -1.09 13.27
C ILE A 86 12.74 -2.31 13.35
N TYR A 87 12.30 -3.45 12.81
CA TYR A 87 13.13 -4.67 12.80
C TYR A 87 14.43 -4.49 12.02
N THR A 88 14.42 -3.69 10.95
CA THR A 88 15.62 -3.38 10.15
C THR A 88 16.64 -2.53 10.91
N TYR A 89 16.23 -1.83 11.97
CA TYR A 89 17.16 -1.08 12.84
C TYR A 89 17.63 -1.89 14.06
N MET A 90 16.94 -2.98 14.41
CA MET A 90 17.29 -3.84 15.55
C MET A 90 18.18 -5.03 15.17
N ALA A 91 18.15 -5.45 13.90
CA ALA A 91 18.96 -6.53 13.34
C ALA A 91 20.26 -6.00 12.73
#